data_AF-A0A1V2R591-F1
#
_entry.id   AF-A0A1V2R591-F1
#
_cell.length_a   1.000
_cell.length_b   1.000
_cell.length_c   1.000
_cell.angle_alpha   90.00
_cell.angle_beta   90.00
_cell.angle_gamma   90.00
#
_symmetry.space_group_name_H-M   'P 1'
#
loop_
_entity.id
_entity.type
_entity.pdbx_description
1 polymer ?
#
loop_
_entity_poly.entity_id
_entity_poly.type
_entity_poly.pdbx_seq_one_letter_code
_entity_poly.pdbx_strand_id
1 'polypeptide(L)' 'MTARGKVVPVLLSKEQVSTIRRLQEQERSKSPLGVAPTIHVIARSLMDKALKDIEVAHG' A
#
# COMPACT_ATOMS: atom_id res chain seq x y z
N MET A 1 -24.69 -10.73 6.16
CA MET A 1 -24.10 -9.50 6.73
C MET A 1 -22.88 -9.11 5.90
N THR A 2 -23.05 -8.38 4.80
CA THR A 2 -21.92 -7.87 4.01
C THR A 2 -21.64 -6.43 4.43
N ALA A 3 -20.59 -6.21 5.21
CA ALA A 3 -20.09 -4.86 5.44
C ALA A 3 -19.70 -4.28 4.08
N ARG A 4 -20.33 -3.17 3.66
CA ARG A 4 -19.91 -2.41 2.45
C ARG A 4 -18.52 -1.85 2.71
N GLY A 5 -17.49 -2.63 2.40
CA GLY A 5 -16.11 -2.18 2.47
C GLY A 5 -15.91 -1.04 1.46
N LYS A 6 -15.36 0.09 1.90
CA LYS A 6 -14.99 1.26 1.06
C LYS A 6 -13.86 0.96 0.06
N VAL A 7 -13.57 -0.30 -0.23
CA VAL A 7 -12.42 -0.75 -1.02
C VAL A 7 -12.86 -1.84 -1.99
N VAL A 8 -12.31 -1.77 -3.21
CA VAL A 8 -12.52 -2.75 -4.28
C VAL A 8 -11.19 -3.49 -4.49
N PRO A 9 -11.19 -4.83 -4.68
CA PRO A 9 -9.96 -5.57 -4.93
C PRO A 9 -9.38 -5.22 -6.31
N VAL A 10 -8.08 -4.97 -6.35
CA VAL A 10 -7.29 -4.81 -7.58
C VAL A 10 -6.15 -5.81 -7.54
N LEU A 11 -5.96 -6.54 -8.63
CA LEU A 11 -4.90 -7.52 -8.75
C LEU A 11 -3.56 -6.81 -8.97
N LEU A 12 -2.53 -7.28 -8.27
CA LEU A 12 -1.13 -6.85 -8.43
C LEU A 12 -0.28 -8.04 -8.88
N SER A 13 0.80 -7.76 -9.60
CA SER A 13 1.77 -8.78 -9.98
C SER A 13 2.46 -9.39 -8.74
N LYS A 14 3.02 -10.58 -8.90
CA LYS A 14 3.78 -11.23 -7.83
C LYS A 14 4.98 -10.37 -7.41
N GLU A 15 5.67 -9.76 -8.36
CA GLU A 15 6.80 -8.86 -8.10
C GLU A 15 6.36 -7.64 -7.28
N GLN A 16 5.24 -7.00 -7.66
CA GLN A 16 4.69 -5.85 -6.93
C GLN A 16 4.36 -6.21 -5.47
N VAL A 17 3.70 -7.36 -5.25
CA VAL A 17 3.41 -7.85 -3.89
C VAL A 17 4.69 -8.16 -3.12
N SER A 18 5.71 -8.72 -3.77
CA SER A 18 7.00 -9.01 -3.13
C SER A 18 7.71 -7.73 -2.68
N THR A 19 7.66 -6.67 -3.49
CA THR A 19 8.22 -5.35 -3.16
C THR A 19 7.48 -4.73 -1.98
N ILE A 20 6.15 -4.78 -1.97
CA ILE A 20 5.34 -4.28 -0.86
C ILE A 20 5.67 -5.02 0.45
N ARG A 21 5.90 -6.33 0.40
CA ARG A 21 6.33 -7.11 1.58
C ARG A 21 7.70 -6.69 2.10
N ARG A 22 8.66 -6.44 1.20
CA ARG A 22 9.98 -5.92 1.59
C ARG A 22 9.88 -4.56 2.27
N LEU A 23 9.02 -3.67 1.76
CA LEU A 23 8.74 -2.38 2.40
C LEU A 23 8.14 -2.56 3.80
N GLN A 24 7.19 -3.47 3.96
CA GLN A 24 6.60 -3.77 5.28
C GLN A 24 7.67 -4.21 6.29
N GLU A 25 8.61 -5.06 5.86
CA GLU A 25 9.69 -5.54 6.72
C GLU A 25 10.67 -4.42 7.10
N GLN A 26 10.98 -3.53 6.16
CA GLN A 26 11.79 -2.34 6.43
C GLN A 26 11.13 -1.38 7.43
N GLU A 27 9.80 -1.25 7.39
CA GLU A 27 9.08 -0.43 8.37
C GLU A 27 9.02 -1.12 9.74
N ARG A 28 8.92 -2.46 9.75
CA ARG A 28 8.95 -3.25 10.99
C ARG A 28 10.27 -3.10 11.72
N SER A 29 11.39 -3.14 11.01
CA SER A 29 12.72 -3.03 11.61
C SER A 29 13.03 -1.64 12.17
N LYS A 30 12.35 -0.59 11.68
CA LYS A 30 12.45 0.78 12.19
C LYS A 30 11.60 1.03 13.44
N SER A 31 10.66 0.13 13.75
CA SER A 31 9.73 0.28 14.86
C SER A 31 10.33 -0.32 16.14
N PRO A 32 10.51 0.47 17.22
CA PRO A 32 10.98 -0.04 18.51
C PRO A 32 10.09 -1.14 19.11
N LEU A 33 8.83 -1.20 18.66
CA LEU A 33 7.82 -2.16 19.09
C LEU A 33 7.57 -3.26 18.04
N GLY A 34 8.34 -3.28 16.94
CA GLY A 34 8.19 -4.28 15.87
C GLY A 34 6.87 -4.20 15.11
N VAL A 35 6.23 -3.02 15.08
CA VAL A 35 4.94 -2.81 14.42
C VAL A 35 5.15 -2.16 13.05
N ALA A 36 4.45 -2.65 12.03
CA ALA A 36 4.47 -2.08 10.68
C ALA A 36 3.05 -1.95 10.13
N PRO A 37 2.80 -1.00 9.20
CA PRO A 37 1.57 -0.95 8.44
C PRO A 37 1.30 -2.27 7.71
N THR A 38 0.03 -2.58 7.44
CA THR A 38 -0.32 -3.78 6.67
C THR A 38 0.03 -3.60 5.19
N ILE A 39 0.22 -4.71 4.46
CA ILE A 39 0.44 -4.68 3.00
C ILE A 39 -0.63 -3.86 2.26
N HIS A 40 -1.89 -3.90 2.71
CA HIS A 40 -3.00 -3.18 2.10
C HIS A 40 -2.94 -1.68 2.35
N VAL A 41 -2.41 -1.25 3.51
CA VAL A 41 -2.17 0.17 3.80
C VAL A 41 -1.05 0.68 2.92
N ILE A 42 0.07 -0.05 2.86
CA ILE A 42 1.22 0.31 2.02
C ILE A 42 0.80 0.42 0.55
N ALA A 43 0.09 -0.57 0.02
CA ALA A 43 -0.38 -0.57 -1.37
C ALA A 43 -1.25 0.65 -1.70
N ARG A 44 -2.21 0.98 -0.83
CA ARG A 44 -3.08 2.15 -1.01
C ARG A 44 -2.29 3.46 -0.96
N SER A 45 -1.41 3.63 0.03
CA SER A 45 -0.59 4.84 0.13
C SER A 45 0.37 5.02 -1.05
N LEU A 46 0.87 3.93 -1.65
CA LEU A 46 1.64 4.01 -2.89
C LEU A 46 0.77 4.45 -4.07
N MET A 47 -0.44 3.89 -4.19
CA MET A 47 -1.39 4.27 -5.24
C MET A 47 -1.85 5.71 -5.11
N ASP A 48 -2.18 6.17 -3.90
CA ASP A 48 -2.59 7.55 -3.62
C ASP A 48 -1.50 8.56 -4.04
N LYS A 49 -0.23 8.23 -3.76
CA LYS A 49 0.92 9.06 -4.20
C LYS A 49 1.03 9.10 -5.71
N ALA A 50 1.00 7.93 -6.36
CA ALA A 50 1.12 7.85 -7.82
C ALA A 50 -0.02 8.59 -8.54
N LEU A 51 -1.26 8.45 -8.06
CA LEU A 51 -2.43 9.15 -8.62
C LEU A 51 -2.31 10.67 -8.44
N LYS A 52 -1.91 11.12 -7.25
CA LYS A 52 -1.70 12.54 -6.98
C LYS A 52 -0.64 13.14 -7.90
N ASP A 53 0.45 12.42 -8.14
CA ASP A 53 1.52 12.89 -9.04
C ASP A 53 1.04 12.98 -10.50
N ILE A 54 0.18 12.05 -10.93
CA ILE A 54 -0.45 12.09 -12.27
C ILE A 54 -1.42 13.27 -12.39
N GLU A 55 -2.25 13.52 -11.39
CA GLU A 55 -3.20 14.65 -11.38
C GLU A 55 -2.48 16.00 -11.46
N VAL A 56 -1.37 16.17 -10.73
CA VAL A 56 -0.56 17.39 -10.78
C VAL A 56 0.11 17.58 -12.14
N ALA A 57 0.50 16.50 -12.83
CA ALA A 57 1.16 16.60 -14.13
C ALA A 57 0.21 16.90 -15.31
N HIS A 58 -1.10 16.71 -15.13
CA HIS A 58 -2.12 16.85 -16.18
C HIS A 58 -3.14 17.97 -15.90
N GLY A 59 -2.96 18.75 -14.84
CA GLY A 59 -3.77 19.93 -14.49
C GLY A 59 -2.97 21.22 -14.61
#